data_AF-A0A938LWD1-F1
#
_entry.id   AF-A0A938LWD1-F1
#
_cell.length_a   1.000
_cell.length_b   1.000
_cell.length_c   1.000
_cell.angle_alpha   90.00
_cell.angle_beta   90.00
_cell.angle_gamma   90.00
#
_symmetry.space_group_name_H-M   'P 1'
#
loop_
_entity.id
_entity.type
_entity.pdbx_description
1 polymer ?
#
loop_
_entity_poly.entity_id
_entity_poly.type
_entity_poly.pdbx_seq_one_letter_code
_entity_poly.pdbx_strand_id
1 'polypeptide(L)'
;MSNRSCIMIIILLCSTLPAFAGTGLVRFASPWTSPYRADPNHPFHLVNGEGKHLFVVNKTAWLYFGCKYPEAVLDRAIEQGVNVLRVSLEGQYYYETVGIELWPWQGTRSKPVWSGFDNAYWDEVERRIRLAGARGIGLDLTLYCSLQPSADQIEAQRPYWSCTLQRLGKYANILTWEIANEYLGNEAFQQAVGEYFRANDPYGRPVCTSDGTTDDAAWPDRTWIDLAINHTCTSSANDRHDLKDWYLALARNTRSHGKPAWCNESGRENRHGNNDGVHRRKQGWLWSAAGCFWTWHSWDGCEGIDDVSYKAPGAEFLKPMADYFKALPFWELSPNYTALTLPDQPDLVWATLAQPDRAAVVMYLCTRVTGQAVKGRSAQVRLPKGNYRITFQKPSDLSVLDTLDHSATGLGRVDPIALPDFTDDLIVTIKRPLPATRTRIPGTQ
;
A
#
# COMPACT_ATOMS: atom_id res chain seq x y z
N MET A 1 61.73 17.70 -35.56
CA MET A 1 60.46 16.97 -35.36
C MET A 1 60.36 16.64 -33.88
N SER A 2 59.52 17.37 -33.15
CA SER A 2 59.45 17.36 -31.68
C SER A 2 58.15 16.70 -31.25
N ASN A 3 58.25 15.54 -30.62
CA ASN A 3 57.13 14.84 -30.00
C ASN A 3 56.75 15.54 -28.68
N ARG A 4 55.54 16.09 -28.61
CA ARG A 4 54.93 16.53 -27.35
C ARG A 4 53.95 15.47 -26.87
N SER A 5 54.33 14.77 -25.81
CA SER A 5 53.45 13.87 -25.07
C SER A 5 52.51 14.70 -24.20
N CYS A 6 51.21 14.57 -24.42
CA CYS A 6 50.16 15.15 -23.59
C CYS A 6 49.96 14.25 -22.36
N ILE A 7 50.32 14.73 -21.17
CA ILE A 7 50.04 14.06 -19.90
C ILE A 7 48.60 14.41 -19.51
N MET A 8 47.71 13.43 -19.59
CA MET A 8 46.32 13.52 -19.16
C MET A 8 46.26 13.20 -17.66
N ILE A 9 46.12 14.23 -16.83
CA ILE A 9 45.94 14.09 -15.38
C ILE A 9 44.47 13.74 -15.12
N ILE A 10 44.20 12.48 -14.77
CA ILE A 10 42.91 12.04 -14.26
C ILE A 10 42.88 12.38 -12.76
N ILE A 11 42.15 13.42 -12.39
CA ILE A 11 41.84 13.74 -11.00
C ILE A 11 40.68 12.82 -10.59
N LEU A 12 41.00 11.71 -9.91
CA LEU A 12 40.02 10.93 -9.17
C LEU A 12 39.63 11.74 -7.91
N LEU A 13 38.53 12.48 -8.00
CA LEU A 13 37.84 13.01 -6.82
C LEU A 13 37.18 11.82 -6.11
N CYS A 14 37.93 11.16 -5.23
CA CYS A 14 37.36 10.29 -4.21
C CYS A 14 36.55 11.16 -3.24
N SER A 15 35.27 11.37 -3.55
CA SER A 15 34.28 11.78 -2.56
C SER A 15 34.21 10.67 -1.52
N THR A 16 34.86 10.89 -0.37
CA THR A 16 34.67 10.10 0.84
C THR A 16 33.23 10.34 1.29
N LEU A 17 32.29 9.57 0.74
CA LEU A 17 30.98 9.41 1.34
C LEU A 17 31.22 8.96 2.79
N PRO A 18 30.63 9.61 3.80
CA PRO A 18 30.67 9.09 5.15
C PRO A 18 29.99 7.72 5.10
N ALA A 19 30.78 6.65 5.10
CA ALA A 19 30.27 5.33 5.34
C ALA A 19 29.65 5.39 6.72
N PHE A 20 28.31 5.35 6.80
CA PHE A 20 27.58 5.15 8.03
C PHE A 20 27.95 3.76 8.57
N ALA A 21 29.09 3.67 9.24
CA ALA A 21 29.49 2.53 10.04
C ALA A 21 28.61 2.55 11.30
N GLY A 22 27.46 1.88 11.27
CA GLY A 22 26.53 1.93 12.39
C GLY A 22 25.46 0.85 12.38
N THR A 23 25.68 -0.18 13.21
CA THR A 23 24.72 -1.18 13.71
C THR A 23 23.99 -2.02 12.64
N GLY A 24 24.19 -3.34 12.66
CA GLY A 24 23.51 -4.26 11.75
C GLY A 24 21.99 -4.08 11.75
N LEU A 25 21.36 -4.41 10.63
CA LEU A 25 19.91 -4.38 10.44
C LEU A 25 19.19 -5.05 11.63
N VAL A 26 18.28 -4.32 12.27
CA VAL A 26 17.32 -4.84 13.25
C VAL A 26 16.21 -5.55 12.49
N ARG A 27 16.22 -6.87 12.56
CA ARG A 27 15.26 -7.76 11.89
C ARG A 27 14.15 -8.17 12.84
N PHE A 28 12.98 -8.48 12.28
CA PHE A 28 11.86 -9.04 13.01
C PHE A 28 11.42 -10.36 12.37
N ALA A 29 10.39 -10.98 12.94
CA ALA A 29 9.71 -12.10 12.30
C ALA A 29 9.10 -11.68 10.94
N SER A 30 8.73 -12.67 10.13
CA SER A 30 7.99 -12.45 8.89
C SER A 30 6.77 -11.53 9.13
N PRO A 31 6.49 -10.54 8.25
CA PRO A 31 7.14 -10.32 6.96
C PRO A 31 8.40 -9.42 6.99
N TRP A 32 8.79 -8.90 8.15
CA TRP A 32 9.82 -7.85 8.30
C TRP A 32 11.23 -8.41 8.61
N THR A 33 11.59 -9.49 7.91
CA THR A 33 12.92 -10.11 8.00
C THR A 33 14.00 -9.24 7.36
N SER A 34 13.64 -8.45 6.34
CA SER A 34 14.47 -7.45 5.69
C SER A 34 13.60 -6.33 5.07
N PRO A 35 14.17 -5.16 4.75
CA PRO A 35 13.45 -4.07 4.09
C PRO A 35 12.85 -4.48 2.73
N TYR A 36 11.70 -3.90 2.42
CA TYR A 36 11.04 -4.05 1.12
C TYR A 36 11.46 -2.92 0.18
N ARG A 37 11.49 -3.24 -1.11
CA ARG A 37 11.76 -2.31 -2.23
C ARG A 37 10.86 -2.66 -3.41
N ALA A 38 10.74 -1.75 -4.38
CA ALA A 38 10.08 -2.07 -5.65
C ALA A 38 10.79 -3.28 -6.31
N ASP A 39 10.00 -4.25 -6.77
CA ASP A 39 10.55 -5.43 -7.44
C ASP A 39 10.88 -5.12 -8.91
N PRO A 40 12.14 -5.21 -9.34
CA PRO A 40 12.50 -4.96 -10.74
C PRO A 40 11.88 -5.96 -11.73
N ASN A 41 11.51 -7.17 -11.30
CA ASN A 41 10.88 -8.18 -12.14
C ASN A 41 9.34 -8.06 -12.13
N HIS A 42 8.80 -7.47 -11.08
CA HIS A 42 7.38 -7.27 -10.85
C HIS A 42 7.12 -5.81 -10.43
N PRO A 43 7.25 -4.83 -11.36
CA PRO A 43 7.41 -3.41 -11.06
C PRO A 43 6.25 -2.75 -10.30
N PHE A 44 5.15 -3.47 -10.12
CA PHE A 44 3.95 -3.03 -9.41
C PHE A 44 3.88 -3.55 -7.97
N HIS A 45 4.90 -4.27 -7.53
CA HIS A 45 4.92 -4.99 -6.26
C HIS A 45 6.19 -4.69 -5.47
N LEU A 46 6.11 -4.99 -4.18
CA LEU A 46 7.21 -4.82 -3.24
C LEU A 46 7.79 -6.18 -2.88
N VAL A 47 9.12 -6.28 -2.87
CA VAL A 47 9.87 -7.50 -2.55
C VAL A 47 10.97 -7.22 -1.52
N ASN A 48 11.21 -8.15 -0.61
CA ASN A 48 12.27 -8.03 0.38
C ASN A 48 13.59 -8.69 -0.06
N GLY A 49 14.61 -8.66 0.78
CA GLY A 49 15.92 -9.29 0.53
C GLY A 49 15.86 -10.82 0.37
N GLU A 50 14.82 -11.47 0.88
CA GLU A 50 14.59 -12.91 0.75
C GLU A 50 13.71 -13.29 -0.45
N GLY A 51 13.33 -12.33 -1.31
CA GLY A 51 12.48 -12.58 -2.48
C GLY A 51 11.01 -12.82 -2.13
N LYS A 52 10.55 -12.38 -0.95
CA LYS A 52 9.14 -12.46 -0.55
C LYS A 52 8.42 -11.17 -0.90
N HIS A 53 7.24 -11.29 -1.51
CA HIS A 53 6.39 -10.16 -1.84
C HIS A 53 5.47 -9.78 -0.69
N LEU A 54 5.22 -8.47 -0.53
CA LEU A 54 4.29 -7.93 0.47
C LEU A 54 3.01 -7.46 -0.19
N PHE A 55 1.88 -8.07 0.18
CA PHE A 55 0.58 -7.46 -0.08
C PHE A 55 0.29 -6.45 1.04
N VAL A 56 0.31 -5.17 0.70
CA VAL A 56 0.13 -4.10 1.69
C VAL A 56 -1.36 -3.92 1.99
N VAL A 57 -1.70 -4.10 3.26
CA VAL A 57 -2.96 -3.63 3.85
C VAL A 57 -2.57 -2.61 4.90
N ASN A 58 -2.72 -1.34 4.55
CA ASN A 58 -2.27 -0.24 5.37
C ASN A 58 -3.43 0.37 6.16
N LYS A 59 -3.14 0.98 7.31
CA LYS A 59 -4.08 1.79 8.09
C LYS A 59 -3.41 3.08 8.53
N THR A 60 -4.13 4.19 8.43
CA THR A 60 -3.70 5.46 9.00
C THR A 60 -3.66 5.36 10.53
N ALA A 61 -2.55 5.79 11.14
CA ALA A 61 -2.40 5.92 12.59
C ALA A 61 -1.49 7.13 12.88
N TRP A 62 -1.93 8.32 12.47
CA TRP A 62 -1.10 9.51 12.39
C TRP A 62 -0.29 9.78 13.64
N LEU A 63 -0.95 9.71 14.79
CA LEU A 63 -0.39 10.07 16.09
C LEU A 63 0.23 8.87 16.83
N TYR A 64 0.52 7.76 16.13
CA TYR A 64 1.00 6.52 16.73
C TYR A 64 2.24 6.69 17.61
N PHE A 65 3.12 7.67 17.34
CA PHE A 65 4.29 7.88 18.20
C PHE A 65 4.02 8.64 19.50
N GLY A 66 2.89 9.34 19.60
CA GLY A 66 2.52 10.12 20.79
C GLY A 66 1.24 9.64 21.48
N CYS A 67 0.51 8.68 20.91
CA CYS A 67 -0.73 8.16 21.49
C CYS A 67 -0.51 7.49 22.85
N LYS A 68 -1.55 7.46 23.67
CA LYS A 68 -1.55 6.89 25.02
C LYS A 68 -1.50 5.37 25.03
N TYR A 69 -2.11 4.71 24.04
CA TYR A 69 -2.26 3.24 24.01
C TYR A 69 -1.70 2.62 22.71
N PRO A 70 -0.38 2.67 22.48
CA PRO A 70 0.21 2.16 21.23
C PRO A 70 -0.01 0.65 21.04
N GLU A 71 -0.06 -0.15 22.10
CA GLU A 71 -0.37 -1.58 22.02
C GLU A 71 -1.78 -1.83 21.48
N ALA A 72 -2.77 -1.04 21.93
CA ALA A 72 -4.15 -1.17 21.48
C ALA A 72 -4.32 -0.80 20.00
N VAL A 73 -3.58 0.20 19.51
CA VAL A 73 -3.51 0.54 18.08
C VAL A 73 -3.00 -0.66 17.27
N LEU A 74 -1.94 -1.32 17.74
CA LEU A 74 -1.39 -2.50 17.07
C LEU A 74 -2.31 -3.71 17.16
N ASP A 75 -2.92 -3.98 18.31
CA ASP A 75 -3.86 -5.09 18.50
C ASP A 75 -5.04 -4.98 17.52
N ARG A 76 -5.58 -3.77 17.38
CA ARG A 76 -6.64 -3.48 16.41
C ARG A 76 -6.17 -3.67 14.97
N ALA A 77 -4.98 -3.19 14.62
CA ALA A 77 -4.42 -3.38 13.28
C ALA A 77 -4.29 -4.88 12.94
N ILE A 78 -3.80 -5.69 13.89
CA ILE A 78 -3.66 -7.14 13.74
C ILE A 78 -5.04 -7.82 13.58
N GLU A 79 -6.02 -7.46 14.41
CA GLU A 79 -7.40 -7.96 14.30
C GLU A 79 -7.99 -7.68 12.91
N GLN A 80 -7.69 -6.51 12.36
CA GLN A 80 -8.12 -6.07 11.02
C GLN A 80 -7.29 -6.69 9.88
N GLY A 81 -6.23 -7.45 10.17
CA GLY A 81 -5.33 -8.02 9.15
C GLY A 81 -4.39 -7.00 8.49
N VAL A 82 -4.33 -5.78 9.02
CA VAL A 82 -3.40 -4.71 8.63
C VAL A 82 -1.98 -5.17 8.93
N ASN A 83 -1.06 -4.89 8.01
CA ASN A 83 0.36 -5.18 8.19
C ASN A 83 1.25 -3.94 8.15
N VAL A 84 0.71 -2.77 7.81
CA VAL A 84 1.45 -1.50 7.78
C VAL A 84 0.62 -0.40 8.42
N LEU A 85 1.24 0.41 9.27
CA LEU A 85 0.65 1.67 9.73
C LEU A 85 1.29 2.84 9.00
N ARG A 86 0.47 3.79 8.54
CA ARG A 86 0.95 5.10 8.07
C ARG A 86 0.96 6.07 9.24
N VAL A 87 2.14 6.59 9.58
CA VAL A 87 2.41 7.31 10.83
C VAL A 87 3.22 8.58 10.59
N SER A 88 2.98 9.60 11.40
CA SER A 88 3.68 10.89 11.32
C SER A 88 4.93 10.86 12.20
N LEU A 89 6.11 11.19 11.67
CA LEU A 89 7.32 11.45 12.47
C LEU A 89 7.38 12.90 12.97
N GLU A 90 6.85 13.82 12.18
CA GLU A 90 6.67 15.24 12.54
C GLU A 90 5.24 15.61 12.24
N GLY A 91 4.49 16.09 13.23
CA GLY A 91 3.14 16.59 12.99
C GLY A 91 2.39 16.98 14.26
N GLN A 92 1.33 17.77 14.08
CA GLN A 92 0.40 18.19 15.13
C GLN A 92 -1.05 17.99 14.68
N TYR A 93 -1.32 16.92 13.93
CA TYR A 93 -2.68 16.65 13.46
C TYR A 93 -3.65 16.56 14.63
N TYR A 94 -4.78 17.26 14.48
CA TYR A 94 -5.85 17.26 15.47
C TYR A 94 -5.41 17.70 16.87
N TYR A 95 -4.36 18.51 16.98
CA TYR A 95 -3.81 18.96 18.26
C TYR A 95 -4.87 19.57 19.19
N GLU A 96 -5.79 20.36 18.65
CA GLU A 96 -6.89 20.95 19.43
C GLU A 96 -7.85 19.91 20.04
N THR A 97 -7.92 18.71 19.45
CA THR A 97 -8.79 17.61 19.89
C THR A 97 -8.05 16.60 20.76
N VAL A 98 -6.83 16.21 20.36
CA VAL A 98 -6.09 15.09 20.96
C VAL A 98 -4.94 15.56 21.85
N GLY A 99 -4.45 16.79 21.67
CA GLY A 99 -3.36 17.36 22.47
C GLY A 99 -1.99 16.72 22.23
N ILE A 100 -1.82 15.94 21.16
CA ILE A 100 -0.56 15.24 20.86
C ILE A 100 0.27 16.07 19.88
N GLU A 101 1.51 16.37 20.27
CA GLU A 101 2.52 17.00 19.43
C GLU A 101 3.64 16.01 19.12
N LEU A 102 3.94 15.80 17.84
CA LEU A 102 5.06 15.00 17.36
C LEU A 102 6.15 15.92 16.84
N TRP A 103 7.19 16.13 17.63
CA TRP A 103 8.22 17.13 17.37
C TRP A 103 9.62 16.52 17.56
N PRO A 104 10.34 16.22 16.46
CA PRO A 104 11.64 15.54 16.55
C PRO A 104 12.82 16.45 16.94
N TRP A 105 12.63 17.78 16.98
CA TRP A 105 13.69 18.74 17.29
C TRP A 105 13.66 19.19 18.75
N GLN A 106 14.75 19.82 19.19
CA GLN A 106 14.71 20.62 20.42
C GLN A 106 13.90 21.92 20.22
N GLY A 107 13.56 22.56 21.33
CA GLY A 107 12.74 23.77 21.32
C GLY A 107 11.27 23.45 21.09
N THR A 108 10.56 24.36 20.44
CA THR A 108 9.13 24.22 20.12
C THR A 108 8.88 24.59 18.66
N ARG A 109 7.70 24.29 18.12
CA ARG A 109 7.32 24.74 16.75
C ARG A 109 7.48 26.24 16.53
N SER A 110 7.18 27.06 17.54
CA SER A 110 7.28 28.52 17.47
C SER A 110 8.70 29.05 17.70
N LYS A 111 9.59 28.23 18.29
CA LYS A 111 11.00 28.55 18.54
C LYS A 111 11.86 27.29 18.32
N PRO A 112 11.98 26.83 17.07
CA PRO A 112 12.63 25.57 16.76
C PRO A 112 14.14 25.68 16.91
N VAL A 113 14.79 24.63 17.44
CA VAL A 113 16.25 24.51 17.45
C VAL A 113 16.64 23.44 16.43
N TRP A 114 16.73 23.84 15.15
CA TRP A 114 16.98 22.92 14.02
C TRP A 114 18.29 22.14 14.11
N SER A 115 19.27 22.65 14.87
CA SER A 115 20.55 21.99 15.12
C SER A 115 20.50 20.92 16.23
N GLY A 116 19.39 20.78 16.93
CA GLY A 116 19.23 19.86 18.07
C GLY A 116 18.01 18.96 17.93
N PHE A 117 18.10 17.75 18.49
CA PHE A 117 17.03 16.75 18.47
C PHE A 117 16.51 16.44 19.88
N ASP A 118 15.21 16.23 20.00
CA ASP A 118 14.59 15.77 21.25
C ASP A 118 14.85 14.28 21.41
N ASN A 119 15.92 13.94 22.14
CA ASN A 119 16.31 12.55 22.34
C ASN A 119 15.22 11.70 23.00
N ALA A 120 14.41 12.27 23.90
CA ALA A 120 13.34 11.52 24.55
C ALA A 120 12.24 11.14 23.54
N TYR A 121 11.86 12.07 22.67
CA TYR A 121 10.93 11.79 21.58
C TYR A 121 11.47 10.69 20.64
N TRP A 122 12.71 10.81 20.20
CA TRP A 122 13.32 9.82 19.31
C TRP A 122 13.50 8.44 19.95
N ASP A 123 13.82 8.38 21.25
CA ASP A 123 13.88 7.13 22.00
C ASP A 123 12.51 6.43 22.02
N GLU A 124 11.43 7.21 22.19
CA GLU A 124 10.06 6.70 22.15
C GLU A 124 9.65 6.24 20.74
N VAL A 125 10.03 6.97 19.69
CA VAL A 125 9.86 6.55 18.30
C VAL A 125 10.54 5.21 18.06
N GLU A 126 11.81 5.05 18.43
CA GLU A 126 12.55 3.79 18.28
C GLU A 126 11.93 2.66 19.12
N ARG A 127 11.42 2.94 20.33
CA ARG A 127 10.72 1.94 21.15
C ARG A 127 9.46 1.44 20.42
N ARG A 128 8.65 2.36 19.87
CA ARG A 128 7.40 2.03 19.18
C ARG A 128 7.63 1.35 17.83
N ILE A 129 8.69 1.69 17.10
CA ILE A 129 9.09 0.96 15.88
C ILE A 129 9.41 -0.50 16.21
N ARG A 130 10.18 -0.75 17.29
CA ARG A 130 10.47 -2.12 17.75
C ARG A 130 9.21 -2.85 18.19
N LEU A 131 8.30 -2.17 18.90
CA LEU A 131 7.02 -2.72 19.32
C LEU A 131 6.16 -3.14 18.12
N ALA A 132 6.02 -2.27 17.11
CA ALA A 132 5.29 -2.59 15.87
C ALA A 132 5.94 -3.78 15.14
N GLY A 133 7.27 -3.76 14.97
CA GLY A 133 8.01 -4.81 14.27
C GLY A 133 7.90 -6.17 14.97
N ALA A 134 7.98 -6.20 16.31
CA ALA A 134 7.79 -7.42 17.10
C ALA A 134 6.39 -8.00 16.97
N ARG A 135 5.40 -7.18 16.60
CA ARG A 135 4.02 -7.60 16.33
C ARG A 135 3.71 -7.83 14.84
N GLY A 136 4.74 -7.84 13.98
CA GLY A 136 4.57 -8.08 12.55
C GLY A 136 4.01 -6.88 11.77
N ILE A 137 4.08 -5.67 12.33
CA ILE A 137 3.59 -4.43 11.73
C ILE A 137 4.77 -3.58 11.23
N GLY A 138 4.69 -3.16 9.97
CA GLY A 138 5.60 -2.19 9.37
C GLY A 138 5.05 -0.79 9.39
N LEU A 139 5.87 0.18 9.01
CA LEU A 139 5.55 1.60 9.06
C LEU A 139 5.82 2.27 7.72
N ASP A 140 4.79 2.91 7.20
CA ASP A 140 4.91 3.99 6.22
C ASP A 140 5.15 5.28 7.00
N LEU A 141 6.39 5.80 6.94
CA LEU A 141 6.85 6.86 7.82
C LEU A 141 6.84 8.21 7.11
N THR A 142 5.89 9.06 7.49
CA THR A 142 5.76 10.40 6.95
C THR A 142 6.65 11.39 7.68
N LEU A 143 7.59 12.01 6.96
CA LEU A 143 8.64 12.85 7.53
C LEU A 143 8.14 14.24 7.93
N TYR A 144 7.17 14.79 7.19
CA TYR A 144 6.58 16.11 7.39
C TYR A 144 5.07 16.08 7.19
N CYS A 145 4.30 16.18 8.27
CA CYS A 145 2.84 16.23 8.20
C CYS A 145 2.29 17.64 8.45
N SER A 146 3.01 18.48 9.19
CA SER A 146 2.56 19.83 9.53
C SER A 146 3.53 20.91 9.08
N LEU A 147 4.84 20.63 9.12
CA LEU A 147 5.82 21.53 8.53
C LEU A 147 5.76 21.47 7.00
N GLN A 148 5.95 22.63 6.38
CA GLN A 148 6.04 22.79 4.93
C GLN A 148 7.34 23.53 4.59
N PRO A 149 8.52 22.88 4.74
CA PRO A 149 9.78 23.60 4.55
C PRO A 149 9.97 24.05 3.10
N SER A 150 10.57 25.21 2.91
CA SER A 150 10.90 25.77 1.60
C SER A 150 12.30 25.36 1.13
N ALA A 151 12.62 25.63 -0.14
CA ALA A 151 13.88 25.23 -0.77
C ALA A 151 15.13 25.84 -0.10
N ASP A 152 15.04 27.06 0.43
CA ASP A 152 16.12 27.72 1.18
C ASP A 152 16.40 27.07 2.55
N GLN A 153 15.52 26.18 3.01
CA GLN A 153 15.69 25.45 4.27
C GLN A 153 16.34 24.07 4.10
N ILE A 154 16.70 23.65 2.87
CA ILE A 154 17.32 22.35 2.59
C ILE A 154 18.52 22.09 3.50
N GLU A 155 19.48 23.02 3.56
CA GLU A 155 20.70 22.83 4.37
C GLU A 155 20.41 22.75 5.87
N ALA A 156 19.41 23.49 6.35
CA ALA A 156 18.97 23.43 7.75
C ALA A 156 18.26 22.11 8.09
N GLN A 157 17.65 21.45 7.11
CA GLN A 157 16.90 20.20 7.29
C GLN A 157 17.75 18.94 7.04
N ARG A 158 18.88 19.04 6.32
CA ARG A 158 19.81 17.90 6.12
C ARG A 158 20.20 17.17 7.41
N PRO A 159 20.51 17.84 8.54
CA PRO A 159 20.77 17.16 9.80
C PRO A 159 19.61 16.27 10.27
N TYR A 160 18.36 16.67 10.05
CA TYR A 160 17.18 15.87 10.38
C TYR A 160 17.13 14.60 9.53
N TRP A 161 17.37 14.70 8.21
CA TRP A 161 17.41 13.54 7.32
C TRP A 161 18.50 12.54 7.73
N SER A 162 19.70 13.04 8.08
CA SER A 162 20.79 12.23 8.62
C SER A 162 20.39 11.54 9.92
N CYS A 163 19.77 12.27 10.86
CA CYS A 163 19.31 11.72 12.13
C CYS A 163 18.26 10.62 11.90
N THR A 164 17.29 10.85 11.02
CA THR A 164 16.27 9.86 10.64
C THR A 164 16.91 8.58 10.11
N LEU A 165 17.82 8.65 9.16
CA LEU A 165 18.49 7.46 8.61
C LEU A 165 19.38 6.77 9.64
N GLN A 166 20.14 7.53 10.43
CA GLN A 166 21.03 6.99 11.47
C GLN A 166 20.25 6.26 12.56
N ARG A 167 19.12 6.83 13.02
CA ARG A 167 18.34 6.26 14.12
C ARG A 167 17.38 5.19 13.63
N LEU A 168 16.68 5.42 12.52
CA LEU A 168 15.55 4.61 12.06
C LEU A 168 15.87 3.71 10.86
N GLY A 169 16.86 4.07 10.04
CA GLY A 169 17.22 3.31 8.83
C GLY A 169 17.66 1.87 9.09
N LYS A 170 18.07 1.56 10.33
CA LYS A 170 18.42 0.21 10.78
C LYS A 170 17.24 -0.74 11.00
N TYR A 171 15.98 -0.29 11.00
CA TYR A 171 14.84 -1.16 11.28
C TYR A 171 14.24 -1.77 10.00
N ALA A 172 14.13 -3.09 9.96
CA ALA A 172 13.59 -3.81 8.79
C ALA A 172 12.10 -3.55 8.52
N ASN A 173 11.35 -3.09 9.54
CA ASN A 173 9.92 -2.82 9.43
C ASN A 173 9.58 -1.37 9.04
N ILE A 174 10.56 -0.52 8.69
CA ILE A 174 10.27 0.70 7.93
C ILE A 174 10.03 0.29 6.48
N LEU A 175 8.82 0.54 5.98
CA LEU A 175 8.41 0.24 4.62
C LEU A 175 8.87 1.34 3.66
N THR A 176 8.54 2.59 3.97
CA THR A 176 8.65 3.74 3.07
C THR A 176 9.08 5.00 3.82
N TRP A 177 9.75 5.88 3.09
CA TRP A 177 9.97 7.27 3.50
C TRP A 177 8.99 8.14 2.73
N GLU A 178 7.87 8.50 3.36
CA GLU A 178 6.92 9.45 2.79
C GLU A 178 7.37 10.87 3.15
N ILE A 179 7.64 11.71 2.15
CA ILE A 179 8.26 13.02 2.38
C ILE A 179 7.24 13.95 3.04
N ALA A 180 6.07 14.14 2.43
CA ALA A 180 5.04 15.02 2.94
C ALA A 180 3.66 14.36 2.84
N ASN A 181 2.76 14.73 3.76
CA ASN A 181 1.33 14.44 3.62
C ASN A 181 0.59 15.67 3.06
N GLU A 182 -0.22 15.45 2.02
CA GLU A 182 -1.15 16.44 1.45
C GLU A 182 -0.50 17.79 1.08
N TYR A 183 0.74 17.77 0.56
CA TYR A 183 1.42 19.01 0.20
C TYR A 183 2.41 18.80 -0.95
N LEU A 184 2.13 19.44 -2.10
CA LEU A 184 3.02 19.48 -3.27
C LEU A 184 3.61 20.87 -3.57
N GLY A 185 3.40 21.85 -2.68
CA GLY A 185 3.77 23.25 -2.94
C GLY A 185 5.30 23.53 -2.98
N ASN A 186 6.14 22.58 -2.58
CA ASN A 186 7.57 22.75 -2.37
C ASN A 186 8.43 21.68 -3.09
N GLU A 187 8.16 21.41 -4.36
CA GLU A 187 8.82 20.36 -5.15
C GLU A 187 10.36 20.35 -5.01
N ALA A 188 11.02 21.50 -5.11
CA ALA A 188 12.49 21.57 -4.99
C ALA A 188 13.01 21.08 -3.62
N PHE A 189 12.27 21.34 -2.54
CA PHE A 189 12.60 20.81 -1.21
C PHE A 189 12.39 19.29 -1.18
N GLN A 190 11.23 18.80 -1.64
CA GLN A 190 10.93 17.37 -1.62
C GLN A 190 11.84 16.55 -2.52
N GLN A 191 12.22 17.09 -3.69
CA GLN A 191 13.25 16.50 -4.54
C GLN A 191 14.56 16.32 -3.77
N ALA A 192 15.02 17.36 -3.05
CA ALA A 192 16.24 17.26 -2.25
C ALA A 192 16.14 16.21 -1.14
N VAL A 193 14.97 16.07 -0.48
CA VAL A 193 14.71 14.99 0.49
C VAL A 193 14.78 13.63 -0.21
N GLY A 194 14.05 13.45 -1.32
CA GLY A 194 13.96 12.16 -2.00
C GLY A 194 15.29 11.69 -2.56
N GLU A 195 16.05 12.59 -3.20
CA GLU A 195 17.42 12.31 -3.65
C GLU A 195 18.36 11.98 -2.49
N TYR A 196 18.22 12.69 -1.36
CA TYR A 196 19.02 12.41 -0.17
C TYR A 196 18.75 11.00 0.37
N PHE A 197 17.49 10.62 0.58
CA PHE A 197 17.14 9.30 1.11
C PHE A 197 17.55 8.17 0.15
N ARG A 198 17.37 8.37 -1.17
CA ARG A 198 17.83 7.39 -2.17
C ARG A 198 19.34 7.19 -2.18
N ALA A 199 20.10 8.27 -1.98
CA ALA A 199 21.56 8.21 -1.95
C ALA A 199 22.13 7.66 -0.64
N ASN A 200 21.40 7.79 0.48
CA ASN A 200 21.93 7.54 1.83
C ASN A 200 21.24 6.42 2.60
N ASP A 201 20.05 5.92 2.21
CA ASP A 201 19.47 4.72 2.82
C ASP A 201 20.17 3.47 2.28
N PRO A 202 20.98 2.77 3.09
CA PRO A 202 21.76 1.61 2.63
C PRO A 202 20.89 0.42 2.21
N TYR A 203 19.59 0.45 2.53
CA TYR A 203 18.65 -0.62 2.16
C TYR A 203 17.72 -0.26 1.00
N GLY A 204 17.81 0.96 0.46
CA GLY A 204 17.07 1.38 -0.73
C GLY A 204 15.56 1.25 -0.60
N ARG A 205 14.99 1.69 0.54
CA ARG A 205 13.53 1.69 0.73
C ARG A 205 12.87 2.68 -0.24
N PRO A 206 11.63 2.41 -0.67
CA PRO A 206 10.89 3.32 -1.53
C PRO A 206 10.67 4.68 -0.85
N VAL A 207 10.87 5.74 -1.64
CA VAL A 207 10.50 7.11 -1.28
C VAL A 207 9.17 7.45 -1.95
N CYS A 208 8.28 8.12 -1.24
CA CYS A 208 7.02 8.62 -1.79
C CYS A 208 6.64 9.99 -1.21
N THR A 209 5.54 10.56 -1.69
CA THR A 209 4.90 11.74 -1.11
C THR A 209 3.41 11.68 -1.45
N SER A 210 2.59 12.56 -0.86
CA SER A 210 1.18 12.65 -1.20
C SER A 210 0.67 14.08 -1.37
N ASP A 211 -0.42 14.20 -2.11
CA ASP A 211 -1.24 15.40 -2.23
C ASP A 211 -2.59 15.17 -1.55
N GLY A 212 -3.45 16.19 -1.47
CA GLY A 212 -4.85 16.02 -1.09
C GLY A 212 -5.64 15.18 -2.08
N THR A 213 -6.97 15.13 -1.90
CA THR A 213 -7.88 14.42 -2.82
C THR A 213 -7.70 14.90 -4.26
N THR A 214 -7.18 14.03 -5.11
CA THR A 214 -6.80 14.33 -6.50
C THR A 214 -7.16 13.18 -7.43
N ASP A 215 -7.18 13.48 -8.73
CA ASP A 215 -7.53 12.50 -9.76
C ASP A 215 -6.34 11.65 -10.24
N ASP A 216 -5.13 11.96 -9.74
CA ASP A 216 -3.89 11.32 -10.16
C ASP A 216 -2.94 11.08 -8.99
N ALA A 217 -1.85 10.35 -9.24
CA ALA A 217 -0.79 10.15 -8.27
C ALA A 217 0.03 11.43 -8.04
N ALA A 218 0.65 11.54 -6.86
CA ALA A 218 1.60 12.60 -6.54
C ALA A 218 2.93 12.37 -7.27
N TRP A 219 3.20 13.24 -8.26
CA TRP A 219 4.46 13.26 -9.03
C TRP A 219 4.96 11.90 -9.56
N PRO A 220 4.09 11.11 -10.22
CA PRO A 220 4.40 9.74 -10.63
C PRO A 220 5.58 9.65 -11.59
N ASP A 221 5.86 10.69 -12.37
CA ASP A 221 6.96 10.71 -13.36
C ASP A 221 8.32 11.07 -12.75
N ARG A 222 8.37 11.49 -11.48
CA ARG A 222 9.64 11.89 -10.86
C ARG A 222 10.48 10.67 -10.51
N THR A 223 11.77 10.74 -10.83
CA THR A 223 12.73 9.65 -10.61
C THR A 223 13.12 9.45 -9.15
N TRP A 224 12.82 10.45 -8.30
CA TRP A 224 13.04 10.41 -6.86
C TRP A 224 11.80 9.95 -6.07
N ILE A 225 10.70 9.63 -6.75
CA ILE A 225 9.50 9.00 -6.21
C ILE A 225 9.43 7.56 -6.70
N ASP A 226 9.33 6.59 -5.81
CA ASP A 226 9.30 5.16 -6.12
C ASP A 226 7.89 4.57 -6.19
N LEU A 227 6.90 5.24 -5.59
CA LEU A 227 5.51 4.77 -5.51
C LEU A 227 4.54 5.77 -6.17
N ALA A 228 3.52 5.26 -6.85
CA ALA A 228 2.41 6.08 -7.34
C ALA A 228 1.34 6.19 -6.24
N ILE A 229 1.37 7.30 -5.51
CA ILE A 229 0.49 7.54 -4.36
C ILE A 229 -0.66 8.45 -4.74
N ASN A 230 -1.90 8.03 -4.47
CA ASN A 230 -3.09 8.85 -4.62
C ASN A 230 -3.87 8.95 -3.29
N HIS A 231 -4.54 10.07 -3.09
CA HIS A 231 -5.51 10.28 -2.02
C HIS A 231 -6.91 10.37 -2.62
N THR A 232 -7.84 9.61 -2.06
CA THR A 232 -9.27 9.73 -2.35
C THR A 232 -10.04 9.84 -1.03
N CYS A 233 -9.87 10.98 -0.35
CA CYS A 233 -10.51 11.30 0.93
C CYS A 233 -12.00 11.67 0.75
N THR A 234 -12.78 10.71 0.26
CA THR A 234 -14.13 10.90 -0.27
C THR A 234 -15.21 10.15 0.52
N SER A 235 -16.47 10.36 0.15
CA SER A 235 -17.67 9.86 0.85
C SER A 235 -18.20 8.55 0.28
N SER A 236 -19.14 7.90 1.00
CA SER A 236 -19.94 6.80 0.43
C SER A 236 -21.10 7.29 -0.47
N ALA A 237 -21.09 8.56 -0.91
CA ALA A 237 -22.18 9.14 -1.69
C ALA A 237 -21.96 8.85 -3.19
N ASN A 238 -22.71 7.87 -3.72
CA ASN A 238 -22.59 7.38 -5.10
C ASN A 238 -22.82 8.46 -6.18
N ASP A 239 -23.56 9.52 -5.88
CA ASP A 239 -23.81 10.63 -6.82
C ASP A 239 -22.57 11.49 -7.07
N ARG A 240 -21.59 11.44 -6.16
CA ARG A 240 -20.33 12.20 -6.24
C ARG A 240 -19.12 11.31 -6.45
N HIS A 241 -19.10 10.16 -5.78
CA HIS A 241 -17.96 9.24 -5.75
C HIS A 241 -18.41 7.83 -6.14
N ASP A 242 -18.85 7.66 -7.38
CA ASP A 242 -19.31 6.37 -7.91
C ASP A 242 -18.19 5.32 -7.90
N LEU A 243 -18.53 4.07 -7.56
CA LEU A 243 -17.56 2.97 -7.50
C LEU A 243 -16.83 2.73 -8.83
N LYS A 244 -17.49 2.90 -9.97
CA LYS A 244 -16.89 2.70 -11.30
C LYS A 244 -16.17 3.96 -11.78
N ASP A 245 -16.89 5.07 -11.80
CA ASP A 245 -16.45 6.27 -12.52
C ASP A 245 -15.50 7.14 -11.66
N TRP A 246 -15.50 6.93 -10.34
CA TRP A 246 -14.52 7.52 -9.42
C TRP A 246 -13.49 6.48 -8.96
N TYR A 247 -13.85 5.59 -8.03
CA TYR A 247 -12.85 4.75 -7.33
C TYR A 247 -12.07 3.81 -8.27
N LEU A 248 -12.76 3.09 -9.15
CA LEU A 248 -12.09 2.19 -10.08
C LEU A 248 -11.33 2.95 -11.18
N ALA A 249 -11.83 4.11 -11.61
CA ALA A 249 -11.13 4.97 -12.56
C ALA A 249 -9.80 5.49 -11.97
N LEU A 250 -9.82 6.01 -10.74
CA LEU A 250 -8.63 6.46 -10.02
C LEU A 250 -7.64 5.33 -9.78
N ALA A 251 -8.12 4.15 -9.37
CA ALA A 251 -7.25 3.00 -9.17
C ALA A 251 -6.52 2.62 -10.47
N ARG A 252 -7.24 2.61 -11.61
CA ARG A 252 -6.64 2.33 -12.93
C ARG A 252 -5.68 3.41 -13.38
N ASN A 253 -6.01 4.68 -13.15
CA ASN A 253 -5.14 5.81 -13.48
C ASN A 253 -3.83 5.74 -12.69
N THR A 254 -3.93 5.63 -11.37
CA THR A 254 -2.78 5.49 -10.45
C THR A 254 -1.91 4.29 -10.84
N ARG A 255 -2.54 3.17 -11.23
CA ARG A 255 -1.86 1.95 -11.65
C ARG A 255 -1.07 2.08 -12.96
N SER A 256 -1.41 3.05 -13.81
CA SER A 256 -0.85 3.20 -15.15
C SER A 256 0.61 3.69 -15.14
N HIS A 257 1.07 4.26 -14.02
CA HIS A 257 2.37 4.90 -13.85
C HIS A 257 3.59 3.95 -13.76
N GLY A 258 3.42 2.65 -14.01
CA GLY A 258 4.58 1.74 -14.07
C GLY A 258 5.23 1.41 -12.72
N LYS A 259 4.65 1.86 -11.60
CA LYS A 259 5.19 1.75 -10.23
C LYS A 259 4.21 1.02 -9.31
N PRO A 260 4.64 0.54 -8.12
CA PRO A 260 3.69 0.08 -7.12
C PRO A 260 2.74 1.25 -6.79
N ALA A 261 1.45 1.00 -6.96
CA ALA A 261 0.40 2.01 -6.93
C ALA A 261 -0.49 1.82 -5.70
N TRP A 262 -0.87 2.92 -5.07
CA TRP A 262 -1.48 2.86 -3.74
C TRP A 262 -2.36 4.08 -3.48
N CYS A 263 -3.64 3.83 -3.16
CA CYS A 263 -4.46 4.80 -2.44
C CYS A 263 -4.00 4.85 -0.98
N ASN A 264 -3.04 5.71 -0.63
CA ASN A 264 -2.52 5.75 0.74
C ASN A 264 -3.40 6.55 1.70
N GLU A 265 -4.53 7.08 1.20
CA GLU A 265 -5.58 7.69 2.00
C GLU A 265 -7.00 7.51 1.41
N SER A 266 -7.83 6.68 2.03
CA SER A 266 -9.25 6.48 1.65
C SER A 266 -10.17 7.22 2.61
N GLY A 267 -11.07 8.11 2.19
CA GLY A 267 -11.82 8.96 3.15
C GLY A 267 -12.38 8.26 4.39
N ARG A 268 -12.28 8.93 5.56
CA ARG A 268 -12.83 8.42 6.83
C ARG A 268 -14.29 8.76 7.10
N GLU A 269 -14.89 7.96 7.97
CA GLU A 269 -16.19 8.21 8.58
C GLU A 269 -16.22 9.54 9.36
N ASN A 270 -17.42 10.07 9.58
CA ASN A 270 -17.72 11.38 10.20
C ASN A 270 -17.25 12.61 9.42
N ARG A 271 -15.96 12.69 9.02
CA ARG A 271 -15.40 13.86 8.32
C ARG A 271 -15.77 13.88 6.84
N HIS A 272 -15.58 12.75 6.15
CA HIS A 272 -15.82 12.67 4.70
C HIS A 272 -17.15 12.02 4.37
N GLY A 273 -17.93 11.56 5.37
CA GLY A 273 -19.19 10.86 5.13
C GLY A 273 -19.01 9.43 4.57
N ASN A 274 -17.85 8.80 4.79
CA ASN A 274 -17.61 7.41 4.41
C ASN A 274 -18.16 6.46 5.50
N ASN A 275 -19.46 6.52 5.76
CA ASN A 275 -20.10 5.85 6.90
C ASN A 275 -20.66 4.45 6.56
N ASP A 276 -20.73 4.09 5.28
CA ASP A 276 -21.24 2.79 4.84
C ASP A 276 -20.10 1.77 4.75
N GLY A 277 -20.03 0.86 5.73
CA GLY A 277 -19.01 -0.18 5.79
C GLY A 277 -18.98 -1.12 4.59
N VAL A 278 -20.13 -1.39 3.96
CA VAL A 278 -20.20 -2.22 2.74
C VAL A 278 -19.63 -1.45 1.55
N HIS A 279 -19.97 -0.17 1.41
CA HIS A 279 -19.39 0.67 0.38
C HIS A 279 -17.86 0.77 0.54
N ARG A 280 -17.35 0.91 1.77
CA ARG A 280 -15.91 0.90 2.06
C ARG A 280 -15.22 -0.41 1.68
N ARG A 281 -15.87 -1.55 1.96
CA ARG A 281 -15.39 -2.86 1.47
C ARG A 281 -15.24 -2.82 -0.05
N LYS A 282 -16.26 -2.34 -0.78
CA LYS A 282 -16.23 -2.24 -2.25
C LYS A 282 -15.08 -1.37 -2.75
N GLN A 283 -14.78 -0.24 -2.09
CA GLN A 283 -13.61 0.59 -2.41
C GLN A 283 -12.30 -0.20 -2.33
N GLY A 284 -12.01 -0.83 -1.18
CA GLY A 284 -10.76 -1.57 -0.97
C GLY A 284 -10.58 -2.73 -1.94
N TRP A 285 -11.65 -3.48 -2.22
CA TRP A 285 -11.63 -4.55 -3.19
C TRP A 285 -11.41 -4.06 -4.62
N LEU A 286 -12.03 -2.95 -5.04
CA LEU A 286 -11.82 -2.38 -6.37
C LEU A 286 -10.39 -1.90 -6.58
N TRP A 287 -9.79 -1.22 -5.60
CA TRP A 287 -8.38 -0.82 -5.64
C TRP A 287 -7.47 -2.04 -5.75
N SER A 288 -7.71 -3.06 -4.92
CA SER A 288 -6.91 -4.29 -4.92
C SER A 288 -7.05 -5.08 -6.23
N ALA A 289 -8.28 -5.22 -6.74
CA ALA A 289 -8.57 -5.91 -8.01
C ALA A 289 -8.19 -5.09 -9.25
N ALA A 290 -7.89 -3.80 -9.12
CA ALA A 290 -7.23 -2.99 -10.13
C ALA A 290 -5.69 -3.14 -10.10
N GLY A 291 -5.15 -3.93 -9.16
CA GLY A 291 -3.72 -4.19 -9.04
C GLY A 291 -2.96 -3.12 -8.24
N CYS A 292 -3.66 -2.40 -7.37
CA CYS A 292 -3.09 -1.41 -6.44
C CYS A 292 -3.16 -1.91 -4.99
N PHE A 293 -2.55 -1.15 -4.08
CA PHE A 293 -2.76 -1.26 -2.64
C PHE A 293 -3.74 -0.20 -2.13
N TRP A 294 -4.25 -0.38 -0.92
CA TRP A 294 -5.25 0.50 -0.33
C TRP A 294 -5.03 0.69 1.17
N THR A 295 -5.14 1.93 1.65
CA THR A 295 -5.07 2.29 3.06
C THR A 295 -6.45 2.48 3.66
N TRP A 296 -6.73 1.79 4.75
CA TRP A 296 -7.87 2.07 5.62
C TRP A 296 -7.62 3.35 6.43
N HIS A 297 -8.22 4.46 6.02
CA HIS A 297 -8.25 5.65 6.85
C HIS A 297 -9.55 5.68 7.67
N SER A 298 -9.44 5.76 8.98
CA SER A 298 -10.61 5.88 9.87
C SER A 298 -10.38 6.92 10.96
N TRP A 299 -11.45 7.31 11.65
CA TRP A 299 -11.42 8.24 12.76
C TRP A 299 -10.50 7.75 13.89
N ASP A 300 -10.51 6.45 14.18
CA ASP A 300 -9.59 5.83 15.15
C ASP A 300 -8.13 5.72 14.68
N GLY A 301 -7.84 6.11 13.44
CA GLY A 301 -6.49 6.35 12.97
C GLY A 301 -6.02 7.81 13.17
N CYS A 302 -6.94 8.67 13.62
CA CYS A 302 -6.84 10.12 13.57
C CYS A 302 -7.22 10.72 14.93
N GLU A 303 -8.34 11.44 15.01
CA GLU A 303 -8.83 12.08 16.24
C GLU A 303 -9.15 11.06 17.34
N GLY A 304 -9.53 9.84 16.95
CA GLY A 304 -9.94 8.76 17.83
C GLY A 304 -8.85 7.78 18.23
N ILE A 305 -7.57 8.09 17.99
CA ILE A 305 -6.47 7.13 18.15
C ILE A 305 -6.39 6.51 19.56
N ASP A 306 -6.78 7.27 20.58
CA ASP A 306 -6.79 6.84 21.97
C ASP A 306 -8.14 6.26 22.44
N ASP A 307 -9.16 6.27 21.59
CA ASP A 307 -10.41 5.55 21.85
C ASP A 307 -10.22 4.07 21.50
N VAL A 308 -9.84 3.29 22.50
CA VAL A 308 -9.63 1.84 22.37
C VAL A 308 -10.93 1.08 22.07
N SER A 309 -12.09 1.66 22.39
CA SER A 309 -13.41 1.01 22.25
C SER A 309 -14.05 1.21 20.88
N TYR A 310 -13.59 2.21 20.12
CA TYR A 310 -14.16 2.57 18.84
C TYR A 310 -13.98 1.47 17.78
N LYS A 311 -15.02 1.28 16.96
CA LYS A 311 -15.02 0.43 15.77
C LYS A 311 -15.58 1.20 14.58
N ALA A 312 -14.72 1.49 13.61
CA ALA A 312 -15.13 2.15 12.37
C ALA A 312 -16.07 1.23 11.55
N PRO A 313 -17.15 1.75 10.93
CA PRO A 313 -18.00 0.95 10.06
C PRO A 313 -17.22 0.30 8.92
N GLY A 314 -17.31 -1.03 8.79
CA GLY A 314 -16.64 -1.81 7.75
C GLY A 314 -15.24 -2.29 8.11
N ALA A 315 -14.73 -1.98 9.30
CA ALA A 315 -13.44 -2.48 9.78
C ALA A 315 -13.34 -4.02 9.78
N GLU A 316 -14.47 -4.69 9.99
CA GLU A 316 -14.60 -6.15 9.95
C GLU A 316 -14.30 -6.76 8.57
N PHE A 317 -14.38 -5.97 7.49
CA PHE A 317 -14.18 -6.45 6.13
C PHE A 317 -12.72 -6.36 5.65
N LEU A 318 -11.84 -5.72 6.41
CA LEU A 318 -10.42 -5.61 6.07
C LEU A 318 -9.72 -6.96 6.06
N LYS A 319 -9.93 -7.75 7.11
CA LYS A 319 -9.25 -9.04 7.29
C LYS A 319 -9.59 -10.05 6.18
N PRO A 320 -10.86 -10.24 5.78
CA PRO A 320 -11.22 -11.04 4.60
C PRO A 320 -10.45 -10.66 3.34
N MET A 321 -10.36 -9.35 3.01
CA MET A 321 -9.60 -8.89 1.85
C MET A 321 -8.11 -9.19 1.99
N ALA A 322 -7.53 -8.91 3.16
CA ALA A 322 -6.13 -9.17 3.46
C ALA A 322 -5.78 -10.67 3.31
N ASP A 323 -6.58 -11.54 3.92
CA ASP A 323 -6.37 -12.98 3.93
C ASP A 323 -6.49 -13.57 2.51
N TYR A 324 -7.45 -13.07 1.72
CA TYR A 324 -7.64 -13.51 0.33
C TYR A 324 -6.41 -13.22 -0.53
N PHE A 325 -5.92 -11.97 -0.57
CA PHE A 325 -4.78 -11.62 -1.42
C PHE A 325 -3.46 -12.20 -0.92
N LYS A 326 -3.27 -12.32 0.41
CA LYS A 326 -2.09 -12.99 0.99
C LYS A 326 -2.03 -14.49 0.66
N ALA A 327 -3.17 -15.13 0.41
CA ALA A 327 -3.24 -16.53 0.00
C ALA A 327 -3.01 -16.75 -1.51
N LEU A 328 -2.87 -15.67 -2.30
CA LEU A 328 -2.60 -15.72 -3.73
C LEU A 328 -1.13 -15.38 -4.02
N PRO A 329 -0.57 -15.89 -5.13
CA PRO A 329 0.64 -15.32 -5.72
C PRO A 329 0.29 -13.98 -6.39
N PHE A 330 -0.19 -13.00 -5.61
CA PHE A 330 -0.78 -11.76 -6.10
C PHE A 330 0.19 -10.95 -6.98
N TRP A 331 1.51 -11.10 -6.77
CA TRP A 331 2.56 -10.44 -7.54
C TRP A 331 2.67 -10.94 -8.99
N GLU A 332 2.07 -12.09 -9.30
CA GLU A 332 1.99 -12.64 -10.65
C GLU A 332 0.71 -12.24 -11.37
N LEU A 333 -0.22 -11.57 -10.68
CA LEU A 333 -1.50 -11.16 -11.21
C LEU A 333 -1.41 -9.72 -11.76
N SER A 334 -1.95 -9.50 -12.95
CA SER A 334 -2.02 -8.17 -13.58
C SER A 334 -3.42 -7.88 -14.10
N PRO A 335 -3.83 -6.59 -14.19
CA PRO A 335 -5.11 -6.20 -14.78
C PRO A 335 -5.33 -6.86 -16.14
N ASN A 336 -6.46 -7.53 -16.30
CA ASN A 336 -6.80 -8.26 -17.52
C ASN A 336 -8.28 -8.09 -17.89
N TYR A 337 -8.55 -7.33 -18.94
CA TYR A 337 -9.91 -6.99 -19.37
C TYR A 337 -10.52 -8.00 -20.35
N THR A 338 -9.93 -9.19 -20.47
CA THR A 338 -10.35 -10.19 -21.48
C THR A 338 -10.45 -11.62 -20.95
N ALA A 339 -9.96 -11.92 -19.75
CA ALA A 339 -9.96 -13.27 -19.19
C ALA A 339 -11.33 -13.65 -18.63
N LEU A 340 -11.95 -12.72 -17.91
CA LEU A 340 -13.29 -12.84 -17.37
C LEU A 340 -13.93 -11.46 -17.50
N THR A 341 -15.12 -11.37 -18.09
CA THR A 341 -15.81 -10.10 -18.34
C THR A 341 -17.31 -10.22 -18.12
N LEU A 342 -18.00 -9.11 -17.91
CA LEU A 342 -19.46 -9.05 -17.87
C LEU A 342 -19.96 -8.10 -18.96
N PRO A 343 -19.98 -8.52 -20.24
CA PRO A 343 -20.63 -7.73 -21.26
C PRO A 343 -22.12 -7.59 -20.93
N ASP A 344 -22.69 -6.45 -21.29
CA ASP A 344 -24.13 -6.18 -21.18
C ASP A 344 -24.70 -6.09 -19.75
N GLN A 345 -23.84 -5.90 -18.74
CA GLN A 345 -24.25 -5.69 -17.35
C GLN A 345 -23.71 -4.36 -16.79
N PRO A 346 -24.21 -3.22 -17.30
CA PRO A 346 -23.71 -1.90 -16.93
C PRO A 346 -23.99 -1.51 -15.47
N ASP A 347 -24.94 -2.20 -14.82
CA ASP A 347 -25.30 -2.00 -13.42
C ASP A 347 -24.26 -2.56 -12.43
N LEU A 348 -23.38 -3.45 -12.90
CA LEU A 348 -22.29 -4.02 -12.11
C LEU A 348 -20.96 -3.31 -12.38
N VAL A 349 -20.17 -3.12 -11.33
CA VAL A 349 -18.80 -2.62 -11.37
C VAL A 349 -17.86 -3.81 -11.18
N TRP A 350 -16.81 -3.92 -11.98
CA TRP A 350 -15.90 -5.06 -11.89
C TRP A 350 -14.47 -4.72 -12.29
N ALA A 351 -13.54 -5.48 -11.71
CA ALA A 351 -12.13 -5.48 -12.07
C ALA A 351 -11.60 -6.93 -12.09
N THR A 352 -10.60 -7.19 -12.92
CA THR A 352 -10.09 -8.54 -13.13
C THR A 352 -8.58 -8.51 -13.18
N LEU A 353 -7.98 -9.42 -12.43
CA LEU A 353 -6.56 -9.72 -12.46
C LEU A 353 -6.35 -11.13 -13.03
N ALA A 354 -5.27 -11.35 -13.77
CA ALA A 354 -4.90 -12.67 -14.24
C ALA A 354 -3.37 -12.82 -14.29
N GLN A 355 -2.90 -14.05 -14.13
CA GLN A 355 -1.55 -14.42 -14.57
C GLN A 355 -1.46 -14.23 -16.11
N PRO A 356 -0.25 -13.96 -16.66
CA PRO A 356 -0.07 -13.82 -18.11
C PRO A 356 -0.58 -15.02 -18.91
N ASP A 357 -0.40 -16.23 -18.39
CA ASP A 357 -0.87 -17.48 -18.98
C ASP A 357 -2.32 -17.85 -18.61
N ARG A 358 -3.00 -17.01 -17.81
CA ARG A 358 -4.34 -17.23 -17.25
C ARG A 358 -4.50 -18.55 -16.48
N ALA A 359 -3.43 -19.10 -15.91
CA ALA A 359 -3.54 -20.25 -15.00
C ALA A 359 -4.29 -19.89 -13.71
N ALA A 360 -4.21 -18.63 -13.28
CA ALA A 360 -5.07 -18.02 -12.28
C ALA A 360 -5.73 -16.74 -12.82
N VAL A 361 -7.03 -16.58 -12.55
CA VAL A 361 -7.83 -15.38 -12.84
C VAL A 361 -8.66 -15.06 -11.61
N VAL A 362 -8.71 -13.79 -11.23
CA VAL A 362 -9.52 -13.28 -10.13
C VAL A 362 -10.35 -12.12 -10.64
N MET A 363 -11.65 -12.17 -10.41
CA MET A 363 -12.53 -11.04 -10.61
C MET A 363 -13.20 -10.66 -9.30
N TYR A 364 -13.20 -9.37 -9.02
CA TYR A 364 -14.13 -8.76 -8.08
C TYR A 364 -15.23 -8.05 -8.87
N LEU A 365 -16.49 -8.27 -8.49
CA LEU A 365 -17.62 -7.53 -9.01
C LEU A 365 -18.56 -7.10 -7.89
N CYS A 366 -19.21 -5.95 -8.06
CA CYS A 366 -20.12 -5.40 -7.06
C CYS A 366 -21.25 -4.58 -7.67
N THR A 367 -22.33 -4.45 -6.92
CA THR A 367 -23.38 -3.46 -7.14
C THR A 367 -22.93 -2.09 -6.61
N ARG A 368 -23.48 -1.02 -7.21
CA ARG A 368 -23.27 0.35 -6.72
C ARG A 368 -23.95 0.59 -5.38
N VAL A 369 -25.14 0.03 -5.20
CA VAL A 369 -25.98 0.28 -4.02
C VAL A 369 -25.78 -0.84 -3.00
N THR A 370 -25.59 -0.47 -1.74
CA THR A 370 -25.51 -1.39 -0.60
C THR A 370 -26.83 -2.13 -0.38
N GLY A 371 -26.75 -3.43 -0.13
CA GLY A 371 -27.89 -4.34 0.06
C GLY A 371 -28.59 -4.77 -1.24
N GLN A 372 -28.09 -4.35 -2.41
CA GLN A 372 -28.70 -4.72 -3.69
C GLN A 372 -28.46 -6.20 -4.01
N ALA A 373 -29.55 -6.94 -4.26
CA ALA A 373 -29.51 -8.32 -4.70
C ALA A 373 -29.32 -8.42 -6.23
N VAL A 374 -28.56 -9.43 -6.65
CA VAL A 374 -28.24 -9.73 -8.05
C VAL A 374 -28.65 -11.17 -8.33
N LYS A 375 -29.42 -11.37 -9.40
CA LYS A 375 -29.94 -12.70 -9.77
C LYS A 375 -29.78 -13.00 -11.25
N GLY A 376 -29.58 -14.28 -11.57
CA GLY A 376 -29.61 -14.77 -12.96
C GLY A 376 -28.58 -14.10 -13.89
N ARG A 377 -27.42 -13.73 -13.36
CA ARG A 377 -26.33 -13.11 -14.12
C ARG A 377 -25.36 -14.14 -14.65
N SER A 378 -24.60 -13.78 -15.68
CA SER A 378 -23.54 -14.60 -16.25
C SER A 378 -22.26 -13.78 -16.45
N ALA A 379 -21.10 -14.45 -16.47
CA ALA A 379 -19.85 -13.85 -16.92
C ALA A 379 -19.38 -14.56 -18.18
N GLN A 380 -18.57 -13.89 -18.96
CA GLN A 380 -17.94 -14.42 -20.16
C GLN A 380 -16.48 -14.74 -19.85
N VAL A 381 -16.10 -15.99 -20.03
CA VAL A 381 -14.76 -16.48 -19.72
C VAL A 381 -14.00 -16.83 -20.99
N ARG A 382 -12.72 -16.44 -21.05
CA ARG A 382 -11.80 -16.78 -22.15
C ARG A 382 -10.48 -17.27 -21.55
N LEU A 383 -10.24 -18.57 -21.67
CA LEU A 383 -9.08 -19.23 -21.07
C LEU A 383 -8.33 -20.08 -22.11
N PRO A 384 -7.02 -20.32 -21.92
CA PRO A 384 -6.31 -21.33 -22.70
C PRO A 384 -6.92 -22.71 -22.51
N LYS A 385 -6.71 -23.58 -23.49
CA LYS A 385 -7.21 -24.96 -23.45
C LYS A 385 -6.77 -25.65 -22.15
N GLY A 386 -7.72 -26.23 -21.44
CA GLY A 386 -7.45 -26.92 -20.18
C GLY A 386 -8.66 -27.00 -19.27
N ASN A 387 -8.49 -27.65 -18.12
CA ASN A 387 -9.52 -27.77 -17.10
C ASN A 387 -9.23 -26.78 -15.97
N TYR A 388 -10.27 -26.13 -15.47
CA TYR A 388 -10.19 -25.10 -14.44
C TYR A 388 -11.25 -25.37 -13.36
N ARG A 389 -10.92 -25.01 -12.12
CA ARG A 389 -11.88 -24.90 -11.03
C ARG A 389 -12.22 -23.42 -10.87
N ILE A 390 -13.51 -23.12 -10.89
CA ILE A 390 -14.07 -21.80 -10.61
C ILE A 390 -14.69 -21.85 -9.21
N THR A 391 -14.38 -20.87 -8.37
CA THR A 391 -14.89 -20.72 -7.02
C THR A 391 -15.50 -19.33 -6.86
N PHE A 392 -16.72 -19.30 -6.34
CA PHE A 392 -17.48 -18.10 -6.08
C PHE A 392 -17.51 -17.84 -4.58
N GLN A 393 -17.08 -16.65 -4.12
CA GLN A 393 -16.96 -16.34 -2.69
C GLN A 393 -17.56 -14.99 -2.34
N LYS A 394 -18.12 -14.88 -1.13
CA LYS A 394 -18.55 -13.60 -0.56
C LYS A 394 -17.33 -12.78 -0.12
N PRO A 395 -17.17 -11.53 -0.57
CA PRO A 395 -16.06 -10.68 -0.14
C PRO A 395 -16.08 -10.29 1.35
N SER A 396 -17.24 -10.39 2.00
CA SER A 396 -17.44 -10.05 3.41
C SER A 396 -16.78 -11.01 4.40
N ASP A 397 -16.65 -12.28 4.04
CA ASP A 397 -16.20 -13.34 4.96
C ASP A 397 -15.45 -14.49 4.25
N LEU A 398 -15.27 -14.39 2.92
CA LEU A 398 -14.71 -15.41 2.04
C LEU A 398 -15.46 -16.74 2.00
N SER A 399 -16.69 -16.80 2.53
CA SER A 399 -17.52 -18.00 2.44
C SER A 399 -17.78 -18.37 0.98
N VAL A 400 -17.65 -19.67 0.68
CA VAL A 400 -17.87 -20.19 -0.67
C VAL A 400 -19.37 -20.29 -0.94
N LEU A 401 -19.80 -19.65 -2.02
CA LEU A 401 -21.18 -19.73 -2.51
C LEU A 401 -21.39 -20.93 -3.43
N ASP A 402 -20.44 -21.16 -4.33
CA ASP A 402 -20.53 -22.24 -5.31
C ASP A 402 -19.14 -22.59 -5.89
N THR A 403 -19.03 -23.75 -6.52
CA THR A 403 -17.87 -24.17 -7.30
C THR A 403 -18.26 -24.87 -8.60
N LEU A 404 -17.55 -24.56 -9.68
CA LEU A 404 -17.80 -25.13 -11.01
C LEU A 404 -16.48 -25.67 -11.61
N ASP A 405 -16.50 -26.88 -12.14
CA ASP A 405 -15.44 -27.39 -13.02
C ASP A 405 -15.72 -26.93 -14.45
N HIS A 406 -14.73 -26.34 -15.10
CA HIS A 406 -14.85 -25.74 -16.43
C HIS A 406 -13.73 -26.23 -17.36
N SER A 407 -14.12 -26.77 -18.52
CA SER A 407 -13.19 -27.22 -19.56
C SER A 407 -13.15 -26.21 -20.70
N ALA A 408 -12.09 -25.41 -20.75
CA ALA A 408 -11.88 -24.42 -21.81
C ALA A 408 -11.30 -25.08 -23.06
N THR A 409 -11.81 -24.67 -24.23
CA THR A 409 -11.36 -25.21 -25.52
C THR A 409 -10.18 -24.42 -26.13
N GLY A 410 -9.93 -23.19 -25.65
CA GLY A 410 -8.85 -22.33 -26.11
C GLY A 410 -9.25 -20.85 -26.16
N LEU A 411 -8.26 -19.97 -26.36
CA LEU A 411 -8.44 -18.51 -26.32
C LEU A 411 -9.33 -17.96 -27.45
N GLY A 412 -9.59 -18.73 -28.50
CA GLY A 412 -10.45 -18.33 -29.61
C GLY A 412 -11.95 -18.41 -29.30
N ARG A 413 -12.34 -18.97 -28.15
CA ARG A 413 -13.73 -19.12 -27.73
C ARG A 413 -14.00 -18.31 -26.47
N VAL A 414 -15.23 -17.80 -26.37
CA VAL A 414 -15.77 -17.17 -25.17
C VAL A 414 -16.89 -18.08 -24.68
N ASP A 415 -16.78 -18.53 -23.44
CA ASP A 415 -17.77 -19.40 -22.82
C ASP A 415 -18.57 -18.62 -21.76
N PRO A 416 -19.90 -18.73 -21.74
CA PRO A 416 -20.69 -18.16 -20.66
C PRO A 416 -20.61 -19.06 -19.42
N ILE A 417 -20.45 -18.44 -18.24
CA ILE A 417 -20.60 -19.10 -16.94
C ILE A 417 -21.72 -18.41 -16.16
N ALA A 418 -22.59 -19.19 -15.53
CA ALA A 418 -23.60 -18.63 -14.62
C ALA A 418 -22.92 -18.13 -13.34
N LEU A 419 -23.37 -16.99 -12.82
CA LEU A 419 -23.00 -16.50 -11.51
C LEU A 419 -24.07 -16.93 -10.50
N PRO A 420 -23.71 -17.36 -9.28
CA PRO A 420 -24.69 -17.58 -8.23
C PRO A 420 -25.37 -16.25 -7.87
N ASP A 421 -26.60 -16.32 -7.35
CA ASP A 421 -27.26 -15.15 -6.76
C ASP A 421 -26.41 -14.62 -5.59
N PHE A 422 -26.26 -13.30 -5.51
CA PHE A 422 -25.49 -12.64 -4.45
C PHE A 422 -26.09 -11.29 -4.05
N THR A 423 -25.65 -10.77 -2.91
CA THR A 423 -25.96 -9.41 -2.46
C THR A 423 -24.65 -8.65 -2.37
N ASP A 424 -24.67 -7.38 -2.79
CA ASP A 424 -23.55 -6.45 -2.79
C ASP A 424 -22.40 -6.78 -3.72
N ASP A 425 -21.70 -7.88 -3.51
CA ASP A 425 -20.45 -8.18 -4.20
C ASP A 425 -20.10 -9.67 -4.22
N LEU A 426 -19.24 -10.03 -5.17
CA LEU A 426 -18.84 -11.40 -5.46
C LEU A 426 -17.38 -11.43 -5.92
N ILE A 427 -16.62 -12.40 -5.39
CA ILE A 427 -15.32 -12.79 -5.94
C ILE A 427 -15.49 -14.05 -6.79
N VAL A 428 -14.93 -14.02 -7.99
CA VAL A 428 -14.79 -15.19 -8.85
C VAL A 428 -13.31 -15.53 -8.98
N THR A 429 -12.91 -16.69 -8.48
CA THR A 429 -11.55 -17.20 -8.58
C THR A 429 -11.52 -18.38 -9.54
N ILE A 430 -10.73 -18.29 -10.59
CA ILE A 430 -10.49 -19.38 -11.55
C ILE A 430 -9.05 -19.84 -11.37
N LYS A 431 -8.85 -21.12 -11.13
CA LYS A 431 -7.51 -21.73 -11.05
C LYS A 431 -7.45 -23.00 -11.88
N ARG A 432 -6.38 -23.17 -12.64
CA ARG A 432 -6.02 -24.49 -13.16
C ARG A 432 -5.69 -25.37 -11.95
N PRO A 433 -6.30 -26.55 -11.79
CA PRO A 433 -5.90 -27.48 -10.75
C PRO A 433 -4.40 -27.74 -10.88
N LEU A 434 -3.67 -27.65 -9.78
CA LEU A 434 -2.29 -28.13 -9.77
C LEU A 434 -2.32 -29.59 -10.24
N PRO A 435 -1.39 -30.01 -11.13
CA PRO A 435 -1.24 -31.42 -11.42
C PRO A 435 -1.12 -32.14 -10.08
N ALA A 436 -1.95 -33.16 -9.83
CA ALA A 436 -1.82 -33.96 -8.63
C ALA A 436 -0.35 -34.36 -8.49
N THR A 437 0.27 -34.02 -7.36
CA THR A 437 1.64 -34.44 -7.07
C THR A 437 1.63 -35.94 -7.25
N ARG A 438 2.26 -36.45 -8.31
CA ARG A 438 2.29 -37.89 -8.56
C ARG A 438 2.91 -38.51 -7.33
N THR A 439 2.12 -39.22 -6.54
CA THR A 439 2.64 -40.05 -5.46
C THR A 439 3.62 -41.00 -6.13
N ARG A 440 4.92 -40.82 -5.88
CA ARG A 440 5.91 -41.80 -6.34
C ARG A 440 5.52 -43.11 -5.65
N ILE A 441 5.16 -44.11 -6.45
CA ILE A 441 4.96 -45.46 -5.92
C ILE A 441 6.34 -45.89 -5.40
N PRO A 442 6.48 -46.24 -4.10
CA PRO A 442 7.74 -46.75 -3.57
C PRO A 442 8.23 -47.91 -4.45
N GLY A 443 9.44 -47.78 -5.02
CA GLY A 443 10.05 -48.82 -5.86
C GLY A 443 9.99 -48.61 -7.38
N THR A 444 9.51 -47.47 -7.87
CA THR A 444 9.66 -47.10 -9.29
C THR A 444 10.69 -45.97 -9.44
N GLN A 445 11.82 -46.27 -10.11
CA GLN A 445 12.84 -45.29 -10.51
C GLN A 445 12.40 -44.50 -11.74
#